data_AF-A0A9X8QZ79-F1
#
_entry.id   AF-A0A9X8QZ79-F1
#
_cell.length_a   1.000
_cell.length_b   1.000
_cell.length_c   1.000
_cell.angle_alpha   90.00
_cell.angle_beta   90.00
_cell.angle_gamma   90.00
#
_symmetry.space_group_name_H-M   'P 1'
#
loop_
_entity.id
_entity.type
_entity.pdbx_description
1 polymer ?
#
loop_
_entity_poly.entity_id
_entity_poly.type
_entity_poly.pdbx_seq_one_letter_code
_entity_poly.pdbx_strand_id
1 'polypeptide(L)' 'MDGAEAAVSGRFRSRVIRNGAVMESWFVLQLTVLDGEITRYRFYEDSLTVARAWATTTAGADGQVQKAHGGTTG' A
#
# COMPACT_ATOMS: atom_id res chain seq x y z
N MET A 1 7.01 -20.40 24.52
CA MET A 1 6.79 -19.85 23.17
C MET A 1 8.19 -19.45 22.74
N ASP A 2 8.87 -20.37 22.05
CA ASP A 2 10.34 -20.39 22.01
C ASP A 2 10.81 -19.99 20.62
N GLY A 3 10.35 -18.82 20.14
CA GLY A 3 10.79 -18.22 18.89
C GLY A 3 11.59 -16.95 19.16
N ALA A 4 12.54 -16.64 18.27
CA ALA A 4 13.24 -15.37 18.31
C ALA A 4 12.28 -14.23 17.97
N GLU A 5 12.20 -13.23 18.86
CA GLU A 5 11.44 -12.00 18.62
C GLU A 5 12.34 -10.99 17.91
N ALA A 6 11.86 -10.44 16.80
CA ALA A 6 12.55 -9.41 16.04
C ALA A 6 11.60 -8.24 15.72
N ALA A 7 12.14 -7.03 15.70
CA ALA A 7 11.42 -5.83 15.29
C ALA A 7 12.21 -5.10 14.21
N VAL A 8 11.52 -4.76 13.11
CA VAL A 8 12.06 -3.97 12.00
C VAL A 8 11.20 -2.73 11.83
N SER A 9 11.82 -1.55 11.80
CA SER A 9 11.14 -0.30 11.49
C SER A 9 11.61 0.25 10.15
N GLY A 10 10.75 1.02 9.49
CA GLY A 10 11.10 1.62 8.21
C GLY A 10 10.02 2.54 7.68
N ARG A 11 10.20 2.99 6.45
CA ARG A 11 9.19 3.71 5.67
C ARG A 11 8.75 2.85 4.50
N PHE A 12 7.48 2.91 4.15
CA PHE A 12 6.97 2.34 2.91
C PHE A 12 6.30 3.43 2.06
N ARG A 13 6.28 3.20 0.75
CA ARG A 13 5.52 3.97 -0.23
C ARG A 13 4.59 3.02 -0.95
N SER A 14 3.30 3.34 -0.97
CA SER A 14 2.28 2.50 -1.60
C SER A 14 1.29 3.31 -2.42
N ARG A 15 0.67 2.67 -3.41
CA ARG A 15 -0.40 3.26 -4.23
C ARG A 15 -1.71 2.55 -3.91
N VAL A 16 -2.73 3.32 -3.53
CA VAL A 16 -4.09 2.83 -3.34
C VAL A 16 -4.69 2.51 -4.71
N ILE A 17 -4.97 1.23 -4.97
CA ILE A 17 -5.43 0.74 -6.28
C ILE A 17 -6.72 1.45 -6.74
N ARG A 18 -7.67 1.67 -5.81
CA ARG A 18 -8.99 2.24 -6.10
C ARG A 18 -8.93 3.65 -6.71
N ASN A 19 -8.05 4.52 -6.22
CA ASN A 19 -8.05 5.96 -6.53
C ASN A 19 -6.68 6.49 -7.01
N GLY A 20 -5.68 5.61 -7.13
CA GLY A 20 -4.33 5.98 -7.54
C GLY A 20 -3.54 6.82 -6.53
N ALA A 21 -4.10 7.13 -5.36
CA ALA A 21 -3.43 7.95 -4.36
C ALA A 21 -2.15 7.26 -3.87
N VAL A 22 -1.07 8.04 -3.74
CA VAL A 22 0.20 7.56 -3.21
C VAL A 22 0.29 7.95 -1.74
N MET A 23 0.57 6.98 -0.87
CA MET A 23 0.87 7.20 0.54
C MET A 23 2.33 6.87 0.83
N GLU A 24 2.92 7.63 1.76
CA GLU A 24 4.18 7.29 2.40
C GLU A 24 3.99 7.31 3.91
N SER A 25 4.40 6.23 4.59
CA SER A 25 4.23 6.10 6.04
C SER A 25 5.39 5.38 6.69
N TRP A 26 5.61 5.68 7.98
CA TRP A 26 6.42 4.84 8.85
C TRP A 26 5.68 3.54 9.19
N PHE A 27 6.44 2.49 9.49
CA PHE A 27 5.91 1.23 10.00
C PHE A 27 6.87 0.59 11.02
N VAL A 28 6.30 -0.32 11.83
CA VAL A 28 7.04 -1.32 12.60
C VAL A 28 6.47 -2.71 12.29
N LEU A 29 7.35 -3.65 11.96
CA LEU A 29 7.04 -5.06 11.76
C LEU A 29 7.64 -5.87 12.92
N GLN A 30 6.78 -6.40 13.78
CA GLN A 30 7.16 -7.34 14.83
C GLN A 30 7.00 -8.76 14.31
N LEU A 31 8.02 -9.60 14.51
CA LEU A 31 8.11 -10.97 14.00
C LEU A 31 8.43 -11.94 15.14
N THR A 32 7.79 -13.10 15.11
CA THR A 32 8.25 -14.29 15.84
C THR A 32 8.82 -15.28 14.82
N VAL A 33 10.07 -15.69 15.00
CA VAL A 33 10.77 -16.65 14.13
C VAL A 33 11.03 -17.94 14.88
N LEU A 34 10.57 -19.07 14.34
CA LEU A 34 10.83 -20.41 14.87
C LEU A 34 11.47 -21.25 13.76
N ASP A 35 12.60 -21.90 14.05
CA ASP A 35 13.34 -22.74 13.10
C ASP A 35 13.65 -22.06 11.76
N GLY A 36 13.91 -20.76 11.78
CA GLY A 36 14.19 -19.95 10.59
C GLY A 36 12.94 -19.48 9.82
N GLU A 37 11.74 -19.85 10.25
CA GLU A 37 10.48 -19.45 9.63
C GLU A 37 9.74 -18.39 10.46
N ILE A 38 9.14 -17.40 9.77
CA ILE A 38 8.25 -16.43 10.41
C ILE A 38 6.92 -17.13 10.72
N THR A 39 6.63 -17.33 12.00
CA THR A 39 5.41 -18.01 12.47
C THR A 39 4.33 -17.04 12.95
N ARG A 40 4.70 -15.79 13.23
CA ARG A 40 3.79 -14.71 13.57
C ARG A 40 4.35 -13.38 13.11
N TYR A 41 3.49 -12.50 12.63
CA TYR A 41 3.82 -11.11 12.39
C TYR A 41 2.73 -10.17 12.92
N ARG A 42 3.13 -8.96 13.31
CA ARG A 42 2.26 -7.80 13.52
C ARG A 42 2.84 -6.62 12.78
N PHE A 43 2.03 -6.00 11.94
CA PHE A 43 2.37 -4.77 11.25
C PHE A 43 1.67 -3.62 11.98
N TYR A 44 2.45 -2.60 12.34
CA TYR A 44 1.96 -1.38 12.95
C TYR A 44 2.18 -0.23 11.99
N GLU A 45 1.08 0.34 11.52
CA GLU A 45 1.04 1.44 10.58
C GLU A 45 0.36 2.69 11.15
N ASP A 46 0.60 3.83 10.49
CA ASP A 46 -0.19 5.04 10.70
C ASP A 46 -1.54 4.92 9.97
N SER A 47 -2.55 4.47 10.70
CA SER A 47 -3.91 4.29 10.19
C SER A 47 -4.55 5.60 9.71
N LEU A 48 -4.14 6.76 10.23
CA LEU A 48 -4.63 8.06 9.76
C LEU A 48 -4.09 8.38 8.37
N THR A 49 -2.81 8.13 8.12
CA THR A 49 -2.21 8.29 6.78
C THR A 49 -2.86 7.36 5.76
N VAL A 50 -3.12 6.11 6.14
CA VAL A 50 -3.86 5.15 5.30
C VAL A 50 -5.27 5.65 5.00
N ALA A 51 -6.02 6.07 6.03
CA ALA A 51 -7.40 6.54 5.88
C ALA A 51 -7.49 7.78 4.97
N ARG A 52 -6.56 8.73 5.09
CA ARG A 52 -6.49 9.91 4.22
C ARG A 52 -6.24 9.56 2.76
N ALA A 53 -5.27 8.67 2.51
CA ALA A 53 -4.98 8.22 1.15
C ALA A 53 -6.16 7.42 0.55
N TRP A 54 -6.84 6.61 1.36
CA TRP A 54 -8.05 5.90 0.92
C TRP A 54 -9.21 6.85 0.59
N ALA A 55 -9.42 7.87 1.41
CA ALA A 55 -10.48 8.87 1.22
C ALA A 55 -10.17 9.90 0.12
N THR A 56 -8.99 9.84 -0.49
CA THR A 56 -8.62 10.74 -1.59
C THR A 56 -9.49 10.44 -2.81
N THR A 57 -10.32 11.39 -3.20
CA THR A 57 -11.01 11.33 -4.49
C THR A 57 -10.05 11.86 -5.54
N THR A 58 -9.80 11.08 -6.59
CA THR A 58 -9.19 11.63 -7.81
C THR A 58 -10.13 12.72 -8.29
N ALA A 59 -9.75 13.99 -8.20
CA ALA A 59 -10.45 15.04 -8.93
C ALA A 59 -10.52 14.56 -10.38
N GLY A 60 -11.74 14.50 -10.93
CA GLY A 60 -11.97 14.05 -12.29
C GLY A 60 -10.94 14.70 -13.22
N ALA A 61 -10.47 13.94 -14.19
CA ALA A 61 -9.74 14.50 -15.31
C ALA A 61 -10.65 15.51 -16.02
N ASP A 62 -10.63 16.76 -15.56
CA ASP A 62 -11.15 17.89 -16.30
C ASP A 62 -10.23 18.07 -17.51
N GLY A 63 -10.59 17.40 -18.61
CA GLY A 63 -10.19 17.81 -19.95
C GLY A 63 -9.33 16.86 -20.77
N GLN A 64 -9.45 15.53 -20.70
CA GLN A 64 -8.93 14.66 -21.77
C GLN A 64 -9.99 13.67 -22.25
N VAL A 65 -10.62 14.04 -23.37
CA VAL A 65 -11.49 13.17 -24.16
C VAL A 65 -10.66 11.98 -24.63
N GLN A 66 -10.94 10.79 -24.10
CA GLN A 66 -10.39 9.54 -24.64
C GLN A 66 -10.98 9.37 -26.04
N LYS A 67 -10.24 9.82 -27.07
CA LYS A 67 -10.59 9.57 -28.48
C LYS A 67 -10.69 8.05 -28.66
N ALA A 68 -11.90 7.60 -29.00
CA ALA A 68 -12.18 6.22 -29.37
C ALA A 68 -11.15 5.77 -30.43
N HIS A 69 -10.51 4.63 -30.17
CA HIS A 69 -9.61 3.98 -31.09
C HIS A 69 -10.45 3.49 -32.28
N GLY A 70 -10.54 4.31 -33.32
CA GLY A 70 -11.14 3.95 -34.59
C GLY A 70 -10.26 2.91 -35.26
N GLY A 71 -10.62 1.63 -35.08
CA GLY A 71 -10.08 0.55 -35.90
C GLY A 71 -10.60 0.69 -37.33
N THR A 72 -9.71 1.05 -38.25
CA THR A 72 -9.92 0.78 -39.68
C THR A 72 -9.30 -0.58 -39.96
N THR A 73 -10.17 -1.55 -40.28
CA THR A 73 -9.82 -2.85 -40.84
C THR A 73 -10.07 -2.80 -42.34
N GLY A 74 -9.11 -3.30 -43.13
CA GLY A 74 -9.34 -3.88 -44.46
C GLY A 74 -9.15 -2.94 -45.64
#